data_AF-Q164A0-F1
#
_entry.id   AF-Q164A0-F1
#
_cell.length_a   1.000
_cell.length_b   1.000
_cell.length_c   1.000
_cell.angle_alpha   90.00
_cell.angle_beta   90.00
_cell.angle_gamma   90.00
#
_symmetry.space_group_name_H-M   'P 1'
#
loop_
_entity.id
_entity.type
_entity.pdbx_description
1 polymer ?
#
loop_
_entity_poly.entity_id
_entity_poly.type
_entity_poly.pdbx_seq_one_letter_code
_entity_poly.pdbx_strand_id
1 'polypeptide(L)'
;MTQTTKTRAGGRSARRAARAAPLADHLRPIRPGMEGGRYAPLTPADVERIHDAALEALETIGLADAPASGVEVLSKAGAVQGADGRIRFPRALIEDVIAGANRSVTLCARDPAHDLDLTGTRVHYGTAGAAVHLVDAEGRNYRECGVQDLHDAARITDVLPNIHFLQRPMVCRDIADNLEMDLNTIYATCSGTTKHIGTSFSDPAHVAPAIEMLHMIAGDEAAWRARPFVLNSNCFVVPPMKFATESCQVMEECIKHGMPVLLLSAGMAGATAPSTIAGAIVQATAECLAGLAYVHAIKPGHPVVFGTWPFGLDLRSGAMTGGSGEQALLTAGCAQMHRFYNLPGGAAAGIADSKLPDMQAGWEQMCSNVMAGLAGLNMVYEAAGMHASLLGFCHESLILGDDLLGQAMRCVRGIEVTDETMALDQMRTVCMGGPGHYLGTEQTLGRMEADHVYPALGDRSSPKEWEEKGKPDLIAKARARKEEILAQRSAARFDPELDARIRARFTIHLPA
;
A
#
# COMPACT_ATOMS: atom_id res chain seq x y z
N MET A 1 -56.42 -22.38 -36.21
CA MET A 1 -55.42 -22.86 -35.23
C MET A 1 -54.20 -21.98 -35.36
N THR A 2 -54.03 -21.01 -34.48
CA THR A 2 -52.92 -20.05 -34.49
C THR A 2 -51.84 -20.62 -33.56
N GLN A 3 -50.72 -21.07 -34.13
CA GLN A 3 -49.58 -21.58 -33.35
C GLN A 3 -48.87 -20.41 -32.66
N THR A 4 -49.03 -20.32 -31.34
CA THR A 4 -48.27 -19.43 -30.46
C THR A 4 -46.87 -20.00 -30.26
N THR A 5 -45.88 -19.41 -30.95
CA THR A 5 -44.45 -19.65 -30.68
C THR A 5 -44.10 -19.16 -29.28
N LYS A 6 -43.87 -20.10 -28.34
CA LYS A 6 -43.30 -19.84 -27.01
C LYS A 6 -41.87 -19.28 -27.16
N THR A 7 -41.71 -17.97 -27.00
CA THR A 7 -40.39 -17.34 -26.83
C THR A 7 -39.77 -17.78 -25.49
N ARG A 8 -38.63 -18.47 -25.56
CA ARG A 8 -37.87 -18.97 -24.40
C ARG A 8 -37.38 -17.81 -23.51
N ALA A 9 -37.99 -17.63 -22.35
CA ALA A 9 -37.57 -16.67 -21.32
C ALA A 9 -36.21 -17.01 -20.65
N GLY A 10 -35.66 -18.21 -20.86
CA GLY A 10 -34.42 -18.68 -20.23
C GLY A 10 -33.11 -18.06 -20.76
N GLY A 11 -33.12 -17.42 -21.93
CA GLY A 11 -31.90 -16.85 -22.50
C GLY A 11 -31.38 -15.62 -21.76
N ARG A 12 -32.27 -14.86 -21.11
CA ARG A 12 -31.91 -13.61 -20.41
C ARG A 12 -31.37 -13.90 -19.00
N SER A 13 -31.92 -14.88 -18.30
CA SER A 13 -31.41 -15.36 -17.02
C SER A 13 -30.08 -16.10 -17.19
N ALA A 14 -29.95 -16.95 -18.22
CA ALA A 14 -28.69 -17.62 -18.54
C ALA A 14 -27.57 -16.63 -18.92
N ARG A 15 -27.88 -15.57 -19.71
CA ARG A 15 -26.92 -14.50 -20.00
C ARG A 15 -26.59 -13.67 -18.75
N ARG A 16 -27.56 -13.37 -17.87
CA ARG A 16 -27.27 -12.71 -16.59
C ARG A 16 -26.36 -13.55 -15.69
N ALA A 17 -26.59 -14.86 -15.62
CA ALA A 17 -25.77 -15.78 -14.85
C ALA A 17 -24.36 -15.95 -15.44
N ALA A 18 -24.24 -16.04 -16.77
CA ALA A 18 -22.95 -16.12 -17.46
C ALA A 18 -22.13 -14.82 -17.31
N ARG A 19 -22.78 -13.65 -17.30
CA ARG A 19 -22.14 -12.35 -17.00
C ARG A 19 -21.83 -12.12 -15.53
N ALA A 20 -22.43 -12.91 -14.63
CA ALA A 20 -22.14 -12.88 -13.21
C ALA A 20 -20.97 -13.82 -12.85
N ALA A 21 -20.51 -14.66 -13.78
CA ALA A 21 -19.32 -15.48 -13.57
C ALA A 21 -18.07 -14.57 -13.62
N PRO A 22 -17.10 -14.78 -12.72
CA PRO A 22 -15.85 -14.03 -12.76
C PRO A 22 -15.15 -14.19 -14.12
N LEU A 23 -14.69 -13.09 -14.69
CA LEU A 23 -13.81 -13.13 -15.86
C LEU A 23 -12.52 -13.87 -15.51
N ALA A 24 -11.95 -14.57 -16.47
CA ALA A 24 -10.57 -15.06 -16.36
C ALA A 24 -9.63 -13.87 -16.06
N ASP A 25 -8.60 -14.05 -15.22
CA ASP A 25 -7.82 -12.93 -14.70
C ASP A 25 -7.18 -12.04 -15.78
N HIS A 26 -6.76 -12.63 -16.91
CA HIS A 26 -6.18 -11.89 -18.04
C HIS A 26 -7.19 -11.01 -18.80
N LEU A 27 -8.49 -11.26 -18.63
CA LEU A 27 -9.57 -10.47 -19.22
C LEU A 27 -10.08 -9.39 -18.28
N ARG A 28 -9.66 -9.40 -17.01
CA ARG A 28 -10.12 -8.41 -16.02
C ARG A 28 -9.63 -7.01 -16.40
N PRO A 29 -10.47 -5.99 -16.17
CA PRO A 29 -10.13 -4.63 -16.54
C PRO A 29 -8.95 -4.06 -15.76
N ILE A 30 -8.72 -4.59 -14.55
CA ILE A 30 -7.69 -4.21 -13.59
C ILE A 30 -7.24 -5.46 -12.81
N ARG A 31 -6.00 -5.45 -12.32
CA ARG A 31 -5.40 -6.52 -11.52
C ARG A 31 -4.21 -5.99 -10.71
N PRO A 32 -3.80 -6.63 -9.61
CA PRO A 32 -2.57 -6.27 -8.90
C PRO A 32 -1.35 -6.26 -9.83
N GLY A 33 -0.42 -5.33 -9.60
CA GLY A 33 0.83 -5.27 -10.36
C GLY A 33 0.69 -4.78 -11.81
N MET A 34 -0.32 -3.94 -12.09
CA MET A 34 -0.36 -3.20 -13.37
C MET A 34 0.87 -2.31 -13.51
N GLU A 35 1.43 -2.24 -14.70
CA GLU A 35 2.62 -1.42 -14.97
C GLU A 35 2.24 0.06 -15.09
N GLY A 36 2.73 0.87 -14.16
CA GLY A 36 2.68 2.33 -14.23
C GLY A 36 3.92 2.92 -14.89
N GLY A 37 4.29 4.14 -14.50
CA GLY A 37 5.49 4.83 -14.96
C GLY A 37 5.31 5.70 -16.20
N ARG A 38 4.06 5.95 -16.63
CA ARG A 38 3.74 6.82 -17.77
C ARG A 38 3.72 8.31 -17.39
N TYR A 39 3.55 8.61 -16.11
CA TYR A 39 3.62 9.97 -15.58
C TYR A 39 4.99 10.22 -14.94
N ALA A 40 5.63 11.33 -15.32
CA ALA A 40 6.93 11.76 -14.81
C ALA A 40 6.85 13.26 -14.49
N PRO A 41 6.72 13.66 -13.21
CA PRO A 41 6.67 15.07 -12.84
C PRO A 41 8.04 15.77 -12.96
N LEU A 42 9.14 15.03 -13.02
CA LEU A 42 10.50 15.54 -13.13
C LEU A 42 11.06 15.26 -14.53
N THR A 43 11.82 16.20 -15.09
CA THR A 43 12.59 15.93 -16.31
C THR A 43 13.76 14.98 -16.01
N PRO A 44 14.36 14.31 -17.02
CA PRO A 44 15.55 13.49 -16.80
C PRO A 44 16.70 14.26 -16.14
N ALA A 45 16.91 15.52 -16.53
CA ALA A 45 17.94 16.37 -15.92
C ALA A 45 17.63 16.71 -14.46
N ASP A 46 16.36 16.91 -14.10
CA ASP A 46 15.98 17.17 -12.71
C ASP A 46 16.17 15.94 -11.81
N VAL A 47 15.93 14.74 -12.34
CA VAL A 47 16.21 13.47 -11.63
C VAL A 47 17.70 13.34 -11.31
N GLU A 48 18.57 13.60 -12.29
CA GLU A 48 20.03 13.58 -12.07
C GLU A 48 20.46 14.63 -11.03
N ARG A 49 19.89 15.84 -11.09
CA ARG A 49 20.18 16.88 -10.09
C ARG A 49 19.75 16.49 -8.67
N ILE A 50 18.62 15.81 -8.52
CA ILE A 50 18.16 15.29 -7.22
C ILE A 50 19.10 14.18 -6.72
N HIS A 51 19.51 13.28 -7.61
CA HIS A 51 20.49 12.24 -7.29
C HIS A 51 21.82 12.83 -6.80
N ASP A 52 22.39 13.77 -7.56
CA ASP A 52 23.66 14.41 -7.24
C ASP A 52 23.61 15.17 -5.91
N ALA A 53 22.48 15.84 -5.63
CA ALA A 53 22.25 16.54 -4.37
C ALA A 53 22.06 15.57 -3.20
N ALA A 54 21.42 14.43 -3.40
CA ALA A 54 21.29 13.39 -2.38
C ALA A 54 22.66 12.78 -2.02
N LEU A 55 23.50 12.51 -3.02
CA LEU A 55 24.87 12.07 -2.83
C LEU A 55 25.72 13.13 -2.12
N GLU A 56 25.60 14.41 -2.49
CA GLU A 56 26.29 15.51 -1.82
C GLU A 56 25.87 15.63 -0.35
N ALA A 57 24.57 15.51 -0.06
CA ALA A 57 24.06 15.52 1.31
C ALA A 57 24.64 14.37 2.14
N LEU A 58 24.73 13.17 1.58
CA LEU A 58 25.34 12.02 2.26
C LEU A 58 26.84 12.16 2.51
N GLU A 59 27.57 12.74 1.54
CA GLU A 59 29.01 12.93 1.60
C GLU A 59 29.40 14.07 2.55
N THR A 60 28.67 15.17 2.54
CA THR A 60 29.05 16.40 3.27
C THR A 60 28.33 16.57 4.60
N ILE A 61 27.05 16.16 4.68
CA ILE A 61 26.21 16.27 5.88
C ILE A 61 26.21 14.94 6.64
N GLY A 62 25.92 13.83 5.96
CA GLY A 62 25.80 12.51 6.59
C GLY A 62 24.69 12.43 7.63
N LEU A 63 24.67 11.35 8.42
CA LEU A 63 23.65 11.09 9.45
C LEU A 63 24.26 10.99 10.85
N ALA A 64 23.57 11.51 11.87
CA ALA A 64 23.96 11.38 13.28
C ALA A 64 23.28 10.18 13.96
N ASP A 65 23.66 9.91 15.21
CA ASP A 65 22.94 9.02 16.15
C ASP A 65 22.87 7.53 15.72
N ALA A 66 23.80 7.08 14.87
CA ALA A 66 23.95 5.66 14.53
C ALA A 66 24.24 4.83 15.79
N PRO A 67 23.60 3.65 15.99
CA PRO A 67 23.98 2.75 17.07
C PRO A 67 25.43 2.30 16.92
N ALA A 68 26.06 1.87 18.01
CA ALA A 68 27.46 1.43 17.98
C ALA A 68 27.70 0.29 16.96
N SER A 69 26.78 -0.67 16.85
CA SER A 69 26.78 -1.71 15.82
C SER A 69 26.74 -1.13 14.41
N GLY A 70 25.89 -0.12 14.19
CA GLY A 70 25.77 0.63 12.94
C GLY A 70 27.05 1.34 12.55
N VAL A 71 27.68 2.07 13.49
CA VAL A 71 28.99 2.71 13.27
C VAL A 71 30.02 1.68 12.83
N GLU A 72 30.07 0.53 13.51
CA GLU A 72 31.02 -0.53 13.19
C GLU A 72 30.83 -1.09 11.77
N VAL A 73 29.61 -1.50 11.40
CA VAL A 73 29.36 -2.11 10.08
C VAL A 73 29.48 -1.10 8.94
N LEU A 74 28.99 0.13 9.13
CA LEU A 74 29.09 1.19 8.12
C LEU A 74 30.54 1.63 7.91
N SER A 75 31.33 1.75 8.99
CA SER A 75 32.75 2.09 8.86
C SER A 75 33.55 1.00 8.15
N LYS A 76 33.24 -0.27 8.42
CA LYS A 76 33.84 -1.41 7.69
C LYS A 76 33.47 -1.40 6.21
N ALA A 77 32.27 -0.92 5.86
CA ALA A 77 31.84 -0.77 4.48
C ALA A 77 32.45 0.46 3.78
N GLY A 78 33.13 1.36 4.51
CA GLY A 78 33.80 2.52 3.94
C GLY A 78 33.11 3.87 4.22
N ALA A 79 32.05 3.89 5.04
CA ALA A 79 31.52 5.14 5.56
C ALA A 79 32.51 5.75 6.57
N VAL A 80 32.48 7.07 6.73
CA VAL A 80 33.43 7.80 7.58
C VAL A 80 32.69 8.45 8.74
N GLN A 81 33.06 8.09 9.97
CA GLN A 81 32.62 8.82 11.15
C GLN A 81 33.47 10.10 11.30
N GLY A 82 32.84 11.26 11.15
CA GLY A 82 33.46 12.56 11.38
C GLY A 82 33.72 12.83 12.85
N ALA A 83 34.57 13.83 13.13
CA ALA A 83 34.82 14.29 14.50
C ALA A 83 33.57 14.87 15.20
N ASP A 84 32.55 15.25 14.42
CA ASP A 84 31.22 15.65 14.87
C ASP A 84 30.28 14.47 15.16
N GLY A 85 30.78 13.24 15.08
CA GLY A 85 30.03 12.01 15.33
C GLY A 85 29.11 11.57 14.19
N ARG A 86 29.02 12.35 13.09
CA ARG A 86 28.15 12.02 11.94
C ARG A 86 28.83 11.00 11.03
N ILE A 87 28.06 10.03 10.56
CA ILE A 87 28.46 9.06 9.53
C ILE A 87 28.20 9.69 8.15
N ARG A 88 29.28 9.90 7.39
CA ARG A 88 29.25 10.39 6.01
C ARG A 88 29.55 9.25 5.05
N PHE A 89 28.90 9.28 3.90
CA PHE A 89 29.00 8.20 2.91
C PHE A 89 29.67 8.75 1.65
N PRO A 90 30.87 8.27 1.29
CA PRO A 90 31.48 8.62 0.01
C PRO A 90 30.56 8.25 -1.15
N ARG A 91 30.57 9.05 -2.22
CA ARG A 91 29.73 8.80 -3.41
C ARG A 91 29.90 7.39 -3.97
N ALA A 92 31.15 6.97 -4.15
CA ALA A 92 31.49 5.64 -4.65
C ALA A 92 30.90 4.51 -3.81
N LEU A 93 30.83 4.67 -2.47
CA LEU A 93 30.20 3.68 -1.59
C LEU A 93 28.71 3.54 -1.92
N ILE A 94 28.00 4.66 -2.09
CA ILE A 94 26.56 4.63 -2.38
C ILE A 94 26.31 4.06 -3.78
N GLU A 95 27.12 4.43 -4.76
CA GLU A 95 27.05 3.89 -6.12
C GLU A 95 27.25 2.36 -6.15
N ASP A 96 28.25 1.85 -5.42
CA ASP A 96 28.51 0.41 -5.28
C ASP A 96 27.34 -0.31 -4.58
N VAL A 97 26.79 0.30 -3.51
CA VAL A 97 25.61 -0.22 -2.80
C VAL A 97 24.40 -0.31 -3.74
N ILE A 98 24.13 0.75 -4.52
CA ILE A 98 23.05 0.74 -5.51
C ILE A 98 23.30 -0.36 -6.53
N ALA A 99 24.52 -0.49 -7.07
CA ALA A 99 24.87 -1.52 -8.03
C ALA A 99 24.61 -2.94 -7.49
N GLY A 100 24.98 -3.21 -6.24
CA GLY A 100 24.80 -4.51 -5.57
C GLY A 100 23.42 -4.75 -4.94
N ALA A 101 22.49 -3.80 -5.00
CA ALA A 101 21.16 -3.93 -4.39
C ALA A 101 20.26 -4.94 -5.13
N ASN A 102 19.37 -5.59 -4.38
CA ASN A 102 18.39 -6.51 -4.94
C ASN A 102 17.24 -5.75 -5.63
N ARG A 103 17.07 -5.97 -6.93
CA ARG A 103 16.07 -5.30 -7.78
C ARG A 103 14.85 -6.18 -8.10
N SER A 104 14.91 -7.46 -7.74
CA SER A 104 13.90 -8.47 -8.05
C SER A 104 13.29 -8.97 -6.75
N VAL A 105 12.63 -8.06 -6.04
CA VAL A 105 11.94 -8.36 -4.79
C VAL A 105 10.53 -8.81 -5.07
N THR A 106 10.19 -10.01 -4.60
CA THR A 106 8.82 -10.47 -4.43
C THR A 106 8.50 -10.52 -2.96
N LEU A 107 7.45 -9.82 -2.52
CA LEU A 107 6.95 -9.94 -1.16
C LEU A 107 5.93 -11.07 -1.11
N CYS A 108 6.28 -12.14 -0.41
CA CYS A 108 5.45 -13.34 -0.32
C CYS A 108 4.22 -13.09 0.55
N ALA A 109 3.11 -13.72 0.27
CA ALA A 109 1.94 -13.75 1.14
C ALA A 109 1.77 -15.16 1.73
N ARG A 110 0.85 -15.32 2.71
CA ARG A 110 0.51 -16.65 3.23
C ARG A 110 -0.13 -17.51 2.15
N ASP A 111 -0.97 -16.89 1.31
CA ASP A 111 -1.42 -17.47 0.05
C ASP A 111 -0.57 -16.92 -1.11
N PRO A 112 0.18 -17.77 -1.84
CA PRO A 112 0.98 -17.35 -3.00
C PRO A 112 0.19 -16.60 -4.09
N ALA A 113 -1.13 -16.74 -4.16
CA ALA A 113 -1.99 -15.96 -5.07
C ALA A 113 -1.95 -14.44 -4.78
N HIS A 114 -1.44 -14.04 -3.62
CA HIS A 114 -1.30 -12.65 -3.18
C HIS A 114 0.17 -12.19 -3.09
N ASP A 115 1.12 -12.95 -3.64
CA ASP A 115 2.52 -12.52 -3.75
C ASP A 115 2.62 -11.22 -4.57
N LEU A 116 3.41 -10.27 -4.10
CA LEU A 116 3.61 -8.98 -4.76
C LEU A 116 4.95 -8.95 -5.49
N ASP A 117 4.90 -9.01 -6.82
CA ASP A 117 6.07 -8.72 -7.66
C ASP A 117 6.32 -7.21 -7.71
N LEU A 118 7.44 -6.76 -7.14
CA LEU A 118 7.83 -5.36 -7.08
C LEU A 118 8.84 -4.98 -8.18
N THR A 119 9.03 -5.82 -9.19
CA THR A 119 9.92 -5.49 -10.32
C THR A 119 9.36 -4.36 -11.17
N GLY A 120 10.27 -3.55 -11.73
CA GLY A 120 9.93 -2.46 -12.64
C GLY A 120 8.95 -1.47 -12.00
N THR A 121 7.81 -1.25 -12.66
CA THR A 121 6.78 -0.27 -12.27
C THR A 121 5.44 -0.91 -11.90
N ARG A 122 5.46 -2.18 -11.46
CA ARG A 122 4.26 -2.91 -11.03
C ARG A 122 3.67 -2.28 -9.77
N VAL A 123 2.47 -1.72 -9.89
CA VAL A 123 1.80 -0.97 -8.82
C VAL A 123 0.93 -1.87 -7.96
N HIS A 124 1.09 -1.75 -6.64
CA HIS A 124 0.25 -2.40 -5.64
C HIS A 124 -0.24 -1.40 -4.60
N TYR A 125 -1.54 -1.45 -4.28
CA TYR A 125 -2.16 -0.56 -3.30
C TYR A 125 -2.42 -1.32 -2.00
N GLY A 126 -2.21 -0.68 -0.86
CA GLY A 126 -2.47 -1.29 0.44
C GLY A 126 -2.76 -0.27 1.52
N THR A 127 -3.14 -0.78 2.69
CA THR A 127 -3.29 0.05 3.90
C THR A 127 -1.92 0.50 4.41
N ALA A 128 -1.88 1.39 5.41
CA ALA A 128 -0.75 1.71 6.29
C ALA A 128 -1.14 2.81 7.29
N GLY A 129 -0.14 3.46 7.91
CA GLY A 129 -0.25 4.71 8.65
C GLY A 129 -0.35 4.59 10.17
N ALA A 130 -0.62 3.39 10.72
CA ALA A 130 -0.62 3.13 12.16
C ALA A 130 -1.41 4.15 13.00
N ALA A 131 -2.64 4.47 12.57
CA ALA A 131 -3.52 5.39 13.29
C ALA A 131 -3.74 4.95 14.74
N VAL A 132 -3.92 5.94 15.63
CA VAL A 132 -4.20 5.71 17.06
C VAL A 132 -5.69 5.77 17.40
N HIS A 133 -6.51 6.17 16.44
CA HIS A 133 -7.97 6.18 16.60
C HIS A 133 -8.67 5.43 15.46
N LEU A 134 -9.85 4.92 15.74
CA LEU A 134 -10.84 4.52 14.76
C LEU A 134 -11.87 5.65 14.57
N VAL A 135 -12.22 5.92 13.32
CA VAL A 135 -13.32 6.82 12.95
C VAL A 135 -14.64 6.07 13.08
N ASP A 136 -15.54 6.58 13.92
CA ASP A 136 -16.94 6.20 13.92
C ASP A 136 -17.69 7.08 12.91
N ALA A 137 -17.92 6.54 11.71
CA ALA A 137 -18.58 7.26 10.63
C ALA A 137 -20.04 7.61 10.94
N GLU A 138 -20.74 6.79 11.74
CA GLU A 138 -22.14 7.01 12.09
C GLU A 138 -22.27 8.05 13.20
N GLY A 139 -21.55 7.84 14.31
CA GLY A 139 -21.55 8.76 15.45
C GLY A 139 -20.73 10.02 15.22
N ARG A 140 -20.00 10.09 14.10
CA ARG A 140 -19.13 11.21 13.70
C ARG A 140 -18.11 11.56 14.78
N ASN A 141 -17.50 10.53 15.38
CA ASN A 141 -16.56 10.67 16.48
C ASN A 141 -15.32 9.81 16.25
N TYR A 142 -14.38 9.91 17.19
CA TYR A 142 -13.15 9.14 17.22
C TYR A 142 -13.07 8.39 18.54
N ARG A 143 -12.59 7.15 18.50
CA ARG A 143 -12.27 6.36 19.68
C ARG A 143 -10.91 5.70 19.52
N GLU A 144 -10.27 5.31 20.62
CA GLU A 144 -9.09 4.45 20.55
C GLU A 144 -9.42 3.16 19.76
N CYS A 145 -8.47 2.74 18.92
CA CYS A 145 -8.56 1.48 18.18
C CYS A 145 -7.92 0.34 18.99
N GLY A 146 -8.55 -0.84 18.98
CA GLY A 146 -8.08 -2.03 19.67
C GLY A 146 -7.63 -3.17 18.73
N VAL A 147 -7.22 -4.30 19.31
CA VAL A 147 -6.80 -5.49 18.55
C VAL A 147 -7.92 -6.05 17.67
N GLN A 148 -9.16 -5.97 18.13
CA GLN A 148 -10.32 -6.39 17.35
C GLN A 148 -10.50 -5.51 16.10
N ASP A 149 -10.31 -4.19 16.21
CA ASP A 149 -10.45 -3.27 15.08
C ASP A 149 -9.39 -3.52 14.01
N LEU A 150 -8.17 -3.86 14.43
CA LEU A 150 -7.08 -4.25 13.53
C LEU A 150 -7.38 -5.57 12.82
N HIS A 151 -7.85 -6.58 13.55
CA HIS A 151 -8.25 -7.87 12.97
C HIS A 151 -9.42 -7.69 11.98
N ASP A 152 -10.39 -6.83 12.29
CA ASP A 152 -11.50 -6.55 11.39
C ASP A 152 -11.05 -5.79 10.13
N ALA A 153 -10.09 -4.86 10.24
CA ALA A 153 -9.46 -4.24 9.08
C ALA A 153 -8.71 -5.26 8.21
N ALA A 154 -8.03 -6.23 8.81
CA ALA A 154 -7.37 -7.32 8.10
C ALA A 154 -8.38 -8.19 7.34
N ARG A 155 -9.49 -8.56 7.98
CA ARG A 155 -10.58 -9.36 7.36
C ARG A 155 -11.26 -8.63 6.21
N ILE A 156 -11.52 -7.34 6.38
CA ILE A 156 -12.05 -6.50 5.30
C ILE A 156 -11.04 -6.46 4.16
N THR A 157 -9.77 -6.20 4.46
CA THR A 157 -8.71 -6.17 3.43
C THR A 157 -8.63 -7.48 2.66
N ASP A 158 -8.75 -8.64 3.32
CA ASP A 158 -8.67 -9.96 2.68
C ASP A 158 -9.66 -10.14 1.52
N VAL A 159 -10.89 -9.62 1.67
CA VAL A 159 -11.96 -9.79 0.68
C VAL A 159 -12.01 -8.69 -0.39
N LEU A 160 -11.28 -7.58 -0.21
CA LEU A 160 -11.30 -6.46 -1.16
C LEU A 160 -10.27 -6.68 -2.29
N PRO A 161 -10.69 -6.78 -3.56
CA PRO A 161 -9.80 -7.16 -4.66
C PRO A 161 -8.77 -6.10 -5.06
N ASN A 162 -9.02 -4.81 -4.79
CA ASN A 162 -8.14 -3.71 -5.20
C ASN A 162 -7.25 -3.20 -4.05
N ILE A 163 -7.26 -3.90 -2.92
CA ILE A 163 -6.32 -3.70 -1.80
C ILE A 163 -5.44 -4.94 -1.73
N HIS A 164 -4.19 -4.83 -2.14
CA HIS A 164 -3.31 -5.96 -2.43
C HIS A 164 -2.48 -6.42 -1.23
N PHE A 165 -2.27 -5.56 -0.22
CA PHE A 165 -1.56 -5.89 1.01
C PHE A 165 -2.10 -5.13 2.22
N LEU A 166 -1.74 -5.63 3.41
CA LEU A 166 -2.08 -5.04 4.70
C LEU A 166 -0.81 -4.59 5.43
N GLN A 167 -0.41 -3.32 5.27
CA GLN A 167 0.49 -2.70 6.24
C GLN A 167 -0.35 -2.27 7.44
N ARG A 168 0.08 -2.59 8.67
CA ARG A 168 -0.64 -2.28 9.91
C ARG A 168 -1.30 -0.89 9.88
N PRO A 169 -2.65 -0.81 9.73
CA PRO A 169 -3.34 0.47 9.59
C PRO A 169 -3.52 1.22 10.91
N MET A 170 -3.45 0.51 12.04
CA MET A 170 -3.73 1.08 13.36
C MET A 170 -2.95 0.37 14.47
N VAL A 171 -2.71 1.09 15.57
CA VAL A 171 -2.05 0.58 16.77
C VAL A 171 -3.09 -0.01 17.72
N CYS A 172 -2.83 -1.16 18.34
CA CYS A 172 -3.74 -1.75 19.34
C CYS A 172 -3.60 -1.02 20.69
N ARG A 173 -4.41 0.02 20.91
CA ARG A 173 -4.36 0.90 22.10
C ARG A 173 -5.01 0.29 23.34
N ASP A 174 -5.67 -0.86 23.20
CA ASP A 174 -6.26 -1.65 24.27
C ASP A 174 -5.27 -2.57 25.00
N ILE A 175 -4.02 -2.67 24.51
CA ILE A 175 -2.95 -3.49 25.09
C ILE A 175 -1.83 -2.57 25.58
N ALA A 176 -1.61 -2.54 26.89
CA ALA A 176 -0.65 -1.62 27.52
C ALA A 176 0.81 -2.10 27.44
N ASP A 177 1.03 -3.41 27.40
CA ASP A 177 2.37 -3.99 27.25
C ASP A 177 2.78 -3.99 25.77
N ASN A 178 3.89 -3.34 25.44
CA ASN A 178 4.31 -3.16 24.04
C ASN A 178 4.75 -4.46 23.38
N LEU A 179 5.29 -5.43 24.13
CA LEU A 179 5.64 -6.75 23.58
C LEU A 179 4.35 -7.50 23.22
N GLU A 180 3.39 -7.56 24.14
CA GLU A 180 2.10 -8.17 23.87
C GLU A 180 1.36 -7.47 22.74
N MET A 181 1.42 -6.13 22.64
CA MET A 181 0.84 -5.36 21.53
C MET A 181 1.45 -5.74 20.18
N ASP A 182 2.79 -5.87 20.08
CA ASP A 182 3.47 -6.27 18.85
C ASP A 182 3.13 -7.72 18.47
N LEU A 183 3.07 -8.64 19.44
CA LEU A 183 2.66 -10.03 19.23
C LEU A 183 1.19 -10.15 18.80
N ASN A 184 0.30 -9.39 19.42
CA ASN A 184 -1.13 -9.38 19.08
C ASN A 184 -1.41 -8.70 17.74
N THR A 185 -0.58 -7.74 17.35
CA THR A 185 -0.59 -7.17 16.00
C THR A 185 -0.32 -8.27 14.96
N ILE A 186 0.72 -9.08 15.15
CA ILE A 186 1.04 -10.20 14.24
C ILE A 186 -0.12 -11.20 14.23
N TYR A 187 -0.57 -11.63 15.40
CA TYR A 187 -1.66 -12.60 15.51
C TYR A 187 -2.93 -12.11 14.80
N ALA A 188 -3.38 -10.89 15.08
CA ALA A 188 -4.59 -10.29 14.51
C ALA A 188 -4.50 -10.10 13.00
N THR A 189 -3.36 -9.64 12.48
CA THR A 189 -3.19 -9.45 11.04
C THR A 189 -3.07 -10.79 10.32
N CYS A 190 -2.26 -11.72 10.84
CA CYS A 190 -2.06 -13.03 10.23
C CYS A 190 -3.32 -13.90 10.28
N SER A 191 -4.14 -13.84 11.33
CA SER A 191 -5.42 -14.58 11.36
C SER A 191 -6.56 -13.87 10.59
N GLY A 192 -6.39 -12.58 10.29
CA GLY A 192 -7.37 -11.77 9.58
C GLY A 192 -7.19 -11.73 8.05
N THR A 193 -5.97 -11.87 7.52
CA THR A 193 -5.72 -11.92 6.07
C THR A 193 -4.67 -12.95 5.65
N THR A 194 -4.81 -13.43 4.42
CA THR A 194 -3.83 -14.27 3.71
C THR A 194 -2.85 -13.46 2.86
N LYS A 195 -3.11 -12.16 2.66
CA LYS A 195 -2.28 -11.24 1.86
C LYS A 195 -0.96 -10.92 2.56
N HIS A 196 -0.04 -10.27 1.84
CA HIS A 196 1.21 -9.80 2.43
C HIS A 196 0.94 -8.80 3.56
N ILE A 197 1.69 -8.90 4.65
CA ILE A 197 1.53 -8.06 5.84
C ILE A 197 2.80 -7.26 6.08
N GLY A 198 2.68 -6.04 6.59
CA GLY A 198 3.81 -5.42 7.27
C GLY A 198 3.45 -4.81 8.61
N THR A 199 4.42 -4.88 9.50
CA THR A 199 4.32 -4.47 10.90
C THR A 199 5.63 -3.83 11.35
N SER A 200 5.60 -3.10 12.46
CA SER A 200 6.79 -2.54 13.11
C SER A 200 6.96 -3.16 14.49
N PHE A 201 8.18 -3.17 15.01
CA PHE A 201 8.47 -3.52 16.40
C PHE A 201 8.97 -2.30 17.15
N SER A 202 8.55 -2.20 18.41
CA SER A 202 8.90 -1.05 19.26
C SER A 202 10.29 -1.19 19.89
N ASP A 203 10.75 -2.43 20.12
CA ASP A 203 12.01 -2.74 20.80
C ASP A 203 12.70 -3.95 20.13
N PRO A 204 14.04 -3.97 19.99
CA PRO A 204 14.78 -5.10 19.43
C PRO A 204 14.48 -6.44 20.13
N ALA A 205 14.23 -6.44 21.44
CA ALA A 205 13.90 -7.63 22.22
C ALA A 205 12.55 -8.25 21.83
N HIS A 206 11.65 -7.49 21.18
CA HIS A 206 10.37 -8.01 20.70
C HIS A 206 10.50 -8.87 19.44
N VAL A 207 11.60 -8.70 18.68
CA VAL A 207 11.78 -9.36 17.39
C VAL A 207 11.88 -10.88 17.55
N ALA A 208 12.67 -11.39 18.51
CA ALA A 208 12.85 -12.84 18.66
C ALA A 208 11.55 -13.57 19.03
N PRO A 209 10.74 -13.13 20.02
CA PRO A 209 9.42 -13.71 20.28
C PRO A 209 8.45 -13.59 19.10
N ALA A 210 8.48 -12.46 18.38
CA ALA A 210 7.65 -12.26 17.19
C ALA A 210 8.02 -13.24 16.06
N ILE A 211 9.32 -13.46 15.83
CA ILE A 211 9.82 -14.43 14.85
C ILE A 211 9.47 -15.87 15.27
N GLU A 212 9.49 -16.20 16.56
CA GLU A 212 9.01 -17.50 17.04
C GLU A 212 7.54 -17.72 16.67
N MET A 213 6.67 -16.72 16.88
CA MET A 213 5.27 -16.79 16.46
C MET A 213 5.16 -16.94 14.92
N LEU A 214 5.95 -16.20 14.15
CA LEU A 214 5.94 -16.29 12.68
C LEU A 214 6.42 -17.65 12.18
N HIS A 215 7.40 -18.27 12.82
CA HIS A 215 7.81 -19.65 12.55
C HIS A 215 6.67 -20.63 12.82
N MET A 216 5.93 -20.47 13.92
CA MET A 216 4.75 -21.31 14.20
C MET A 216 3.68 -21.17 13.11
N ILE A 217 3.43 -19.94 12.63
CA ILE A 217 2.46 -19.66 11.57
C ILE A 217 2.93 -20.20 10.22
N ALA A 218 4.22 -20.08 9.91
CA ALA A 218 4.83 -20.61 8.69
C ALA A 218 4.93 -22.14 8.67
N GLY A 219 4.97 -22.76 9.86
CA GLY A 219 5.19 -24.18 10.09
C GLY A 219 6.52 -24.44 10.80
N ASP A 220 7.60 -23.79 10.35
CA ASP A 220 8.92 -23.78 10.98
C ASP A 220 9.79 -22.61 10.46
N GLU A 221 11.05 -22.53 10.93
CA GLU A 221 12.02 -21.52 10.48
C GLU A 221 12.39 -21.66 9.01
N ALA A 222 12.48 -22.88 8.47
CA ALA A 222 12.87 -23.10 7.09
C ALA A 222 11.79 -22.61 6.12
N ALA A 223 10.52 -22.88 6.43
CA ALA A 223 9.35 -22.39 5.70
C ALA A 223 9.28 -20.86 5.75
N TRP A 224 9.49 -20.25 6.92
CA TRP A 224 9.55 -18.80 7.07
C TRP A 224 10.65 -18.17 6.20
N ARG A 225 11.89 -18.67 6.29
CA ARG A 225 13.02 -18.13 5.53
C ARG A 225 12.86 -18.31 4.02
N ALA A 226 12.17 -19.36 3.58
CA ALA A 226 11.87 -19.57 2.18
C ALA A 226 10.84 -18.57 1.64
N ARG A 227 9.84 -18.20 2.45
CA ARG A 227 8.72 -17.33 2.07
C ARG A 227 8.27 -16.42 3.21
N PRO A 228 9.05 -15.38 3.57
CA PRO A 228 8.65 -14.48 4.64
C PRO A 228 7.42 -13.68 4.20
N PHE A 229 6.29 -13.91 4.86
CA PHE A 229 5.01 -13.29 4.53
C PHE A 229 4.67 -12.03 5.33
N VAL A 230 5.60 -11.61 6.19
CA VAL A 230 5.53 -10.35 6.93
C VAL A 230 6.81 -9.56 6.69
N LEU A 231 6.68 -8.25 6.43
CA LEU A 231 7.80 -7.33 6.31
C LEU A 231 7.92 -6.41 7.54
N ASN A 232 9.13 -5.98 7.86
CA ASN A 232 9.40 -5.00 8.92
C ASN A 232 9.29 -3.57 8.37
N SER A 233 8.28 -2.84 8.81
CA SER A 233 8.10 -1.40 8.61
C SER A 233 9.04 -0.64 9.53
N ASN A 234 10.17 -0.16 9.03
CA ASN A 234 11.24 0.37 9.88
C ASN A 234 11.51 1.85 9.64
N CYS A 235 11.14 2.67 10.62
CA CYS A 235 11.50 4.09 10.67
C CYS A 235 12.94 4.25 11.20
N PHE A 236 13.91 3.68 10.48
CA PHE A 236 15.33 3.68 10.85
C PHE A 236 15.94 5.08 10.97
N VAL A 237 15.27 6.11 10.44
CA VAL A 237 15.68 7.51 10.48
C VAL A 237 14.62 8.35 11.19
N VAL A 238 15.07 9.30 12.00
CA VAL A 238 14.27 10.43 12.51
C VAL A 238 14.71 11.68 11.74
N PRO A 239 13.94 12.13 10.76
CA PRO A 239 14.30 13.31 9.98
C PRO A 239 14.43 14.57 10.87
N PRO A 240 15.39 15.47 10.58
CA PRO A 240 16.33 15.41 9.45
C PRO A 240 17.62 14.65 9.77
N MET A 241 17.96 13.67 8.92
CA MET A 241 19.30 13.06 8.79
C MET A 241 19.89 12.54 10.11
N LYS A 242 19.09 11.79 10.89
CA LYS A 242 19.53 11.10 12.12
C LYS A 242 19.00 9.67 12.15
N PHE A 243 19.84 8.71 12.50
CA PHE A 243 19.38 7.35 12.75
C PHE A 243 18.53 7.30 14.02
N ALA A 244 17.42 6.55 13.97
CA ALA A 244 16.69 6.15 15.15
C ALA A 244 17.37 4.91 15.72
N THR A 245 18.16 5.08 16.79
CA THR A 245 19.05 4.03 17.32
C THR A 245 18.33 2.71 17.58
N GLU A 246 17.20 2.74 18.28
CA GLU A 246 16.41 1.53 18.61
C GLU A 246 15.80 0.90 17.36
N SER A 247 15.27 1.70 16.42
CA SER A 247 14.71 1.15 15.17
C SER A 247 15.78 0.53 14.28
N CYS A 248 17.00 1.07 14.27
CA CYS A 248 18.15 0.46 13.59
C CYS A 248 18.51 -0.89 14.22
N GLN A 249 18.48 -1.01 15.56
CA GLN A 249 18.71 -2.29 16.24
C GLN A 249 17.59 -3.31 15.95
N VAL A 250 16.32 -2.87 15.91
CA VAL A 250 15.19 -3.71 15.45
C VAL A 250 15.42 -4.19 14.01
N MET A 251 15.88 -3.30 13.13
CA MET A 251 16.19 -3.61 11.74
C MET A 251 17.28 -4.69 11.64
N GLU A 252 18.37 -4.54 12.40
CA GLU A 252 19.44 -5.53 12.47
C GLU A 252 18.92 -6.92 12.88
N GLU A 253 18.09 -7.01 13.92
CA GLU A 253 17.49 -8.27 14.35
C GLU A 253 16.56 -8.88 13.28
N CYS A 254 15.71 -8.05 12.65
CA CYS A 254 14.81 -8.51 11.58
C CYS A 254 15.60 -9.09 10.38
N ILE A 255 16.71 -8.46 10.00
CA ILE A 255 17.59 -8.93 8.91
C ILE A 255 18.19 -10.30 9.23
N LYS A 256 18.63 -10.53 10.48
CA LYS A 256 19.17 -11.83 10.93
C LYS A 256 18.14 -12.96 10.75
N HIS A 257 16.87 -12.66 11.00
CA HIS A 257 15.77 -13.61 10.84
C HIS A 257 15.20 -13.70 9.42
N GLY A 258 15.77 -12.99 8.45
CA GLY A 258 15.36 -13.06 7.04
C GLY A 258 14.10 -12.29 6.70
N MET A 259 13.62 -11.42 7.59
CA MET A 259 12.45 -10.57 7.35
C MET A 259 12.80 -9.44 6.36
N PRO A 260 12.03 -9.25 5.28
CA PRO A 260 12.19 -8.09 4.40
C PRO A 260 12.01 -6.78 5.15
N VAL A 261 12.67 -5.71 4.71
CA VAL A 261 12.64 -4.42 5.40
C VAL A 261 12.08 -3.34 4.48
N LEU A 262 11.10 -2.59 4.96
CA LEU A 262 10.73 -1.29 4.40
C LEU A 262 11.52 -0.21 5.15
N LEU A 263 12.38 0.51 4.41
CA LEU A 263 13.16 1.63 4.94
C LEU A 263 12.33 2.91 4.85
N LEU A 264 11.83 3.41 5.97
CA LEU A 264 10.96 4.60 6.01
C LEU A 264 11.72 5.87 6.41
N SER A 265 11.78 6.85 5.50
CA SER A 265 12.13 8.25 5.79
C SER A 265 10.86 9.11 5.74
N ALA A 266 10.38 9.55 6.91
CA ALA A 266 9.11 10.26 7.08
C ALA A 266 9.30 11.74 7.46
N GLY A 267 9.88 12.55 6.56
CA GLY A 267 10.14 13.97 6.81
C GLY A 267 8.93 14.86 6.49
N MET A 268 8.63 15.85 7.31
CA MET A 268 7.60 16.86 7.02
C MET A 268 8.22 18.08 6.34
N ALA A 269 7.83 18.36 5.10
CA ALA A 269 8.30 19.49 4.33
C ALA A 269 7.97 20.82 5.04
N GLY A 270 9.01 21.56 5.41
CA GLY A 270 8.92 22.82 6.16
C GLY A 270 9.04 22.67 7.67
N ALA A 271 9.18 21.45 8.19
CA ALA A 271 9.45 21.18 9.60
C ALA A 271 10.71 20.32 9.79
N THR A 272 10.65 19.04 9.39
CA THR A 272 11.75 18.07 9.53
C THR A 272 12.40 17.67 8.20
N ALA A 273 11.93 18.27 7.10
CA ALA A 273 12.56 18.27 5.78
C ALA A 273 12.47 19.69 5.17
N PRO A 274 13.24 20.03 4.13
CA PRO A 274 13.12 21.30 3.44
C PRO A 274 11.69 21.59 3.00
N SER A 275 11.28 22.86 3.01
CA SER A 275 9.92 23.28 2.63
C SER A 275 9.59 23.12 1.15
N THR A 276 10.62 22.97 0.30
CA THR A 276 10.44 22.79 -1.14
C THR A 276 10.23 21.32 -1.48
N ILE A 277 9.34 21.03 -2.44
CA ILE A 277 9.06 19.65 -2.89
C ILE A 277 10.35 18.93 -3.30
N ALA A 278 11.20 19.56 -4.12
CA ALA A 278 12.47 18.97 -4.55
C ALA A 278 13.43 18.74 -3.38
N GLY A 279 13.54 19.68 -2.43
CA GLY A 279 14.40 19.53 -1.26
C GLY A 279 13.93 18.40 -0.33
N ALA A 280 12.62 18.24 -0.15
CA ALA A 280 12.06 17.12 0.60
C ALA A 280 12.36 15.76 -0.06
N ILE A 281 12.25 15.68 -1.40
CA ILE A 281 12.63 14.47 -2.17
C ILE A 281 14.13 14.19 -2.04
N VAL A 282 14.99 15.21 -2.13
CA VAL A 282 16.45 15.06 -1.94
C VAL A 282 16.77 14.48 -0.58
N GLN A 283 16.21 15.04 0.49
CA GLN A 283 16.47 14.55 1.86
C GLN A 283 15.95 13.12 2.04
N ALA A 284 14.72 12.83 1.63
CA ALA A 284 14.17 11.48 1.75
C ALA A 284 14.98 10.45 0.95
N THR A 285 15.43 10.82 -0.25
CA THR A 285 16.30 9.97 -1.08
C THR A 285 17.65 9.73 -0.40
N ALA A 286 18.29 10.77 0.14
CA ALA A 286 19.55 10.65 0.86
C ALA A 286 19.42 9.72 2.06
N GLU A 287 18.41 9.94 2.91
CA GLU A 287 18.17 9.12 4.10
C GLU A 287 17.94 7.64 3.73
N CYS A 288 17.10 7.36 2.73
CA CYS A 288 16.86 5.98 2.28
C CYS A 288 18.08 5.34 1.61
N LEU A 289 18.94 6.09 0.92
CA LEU A 289 20.22 5.59 0.40
C LEU A 289 21.19 5.23 1.54
N ALA A 290 21.23 6.01 2.62
CA ALA A 290 21.99 5.66 3.83
C ALA A 290 21.43 4.39 4.50
N GLY A 291 20.10 4.26 4.58
CA GLY A 291 19.44 3.03 5.05
C GLY A 291 19.79 1.82 4.19
N LEU A 292 19.78 1.98 2.86
CA LEU A 292 20.16 0.93 1.92
C LEU A 292 21.62 0.51 2.11
N ALA A 293 22.53 1.47 2.29
CA ALA A 293 23.93 1.21 2.59
C ALA A 293 24.11 0.46 3.92
N TYR A 294 23.33 0.80 4.94
CA TYR A 294 23.34 0.10 6.23
C TYR A 294 22.87 -1.35 6.07
N VAL A 295 21.73 -1.58 5.43
CA VAL A 295 21.24 -2.95 5.18
C VAL A 295 22.25 -3.74 4.35
N HIS A 296 22.83 -3.13 3.31
CA HIS A 296 23.83 -3.76 2.47
C HIS A 296 25.11 -4.12 3.25
N ALA A 297 25.55 -3.26 4.17
CA ALA A 297 26.70 -3.51 5.04
C ALA A 297 26.46 -4.70 6.01
N ILE A 298 25.22 -4.91 6.45
CA ILE A 298 24.85 -6.08 7.26
C ILE A 298 24.75 -7.34 6.40
N LYS A 299 24.03 -7.24 5.28
CA LYS A 299 23.73 -8.37 4.39
C LYS A 299 23.49 -7.90 2.95
N PRO A 300 24.49 -7.99 2.07
CA PRO A 300 24.34 -7.66 0.65
C PRO A 300 23.17 -8.43 0.00
N GLY A 301 22.38 -7.74 -0.82
CA GLY A 301 21.25 -8.33 -1.52
C GLY A 301 20.01 -8.65 -0.66
N HIS A 302 19.98 -8.25 0.62
CA HIS A 302 18.79 -8.43 1.46
C HIS A 302 17.57 -7.69 0.85
N PRO A 303 16.36 -8.29 0.85
CA PRO A 303 15.17 -7.65 0.29
C PRO A 303 14.79 -6.38 1.04
N VAL A 304 14.78 -5.25 0.31
CA VAL A 304 14.48 -3.92 0.84
C VAL A 304 13.44 -3.24 -0.05
N VAL A 305 12.44 -2.60 0.56
CA VAL A 305 11.60 -1.61 -0.11
C VAL A 305 12.16 -0.22 0.22
N PHE A 306 12.56 0.53 -0.80
CA PHE A 306 13.13 1.86 -0.69
C PHE A 306 12.02 2.89 -0.43
N GLY A 307 11.91 3.35 0.82
CA GLY A 307 10.71 4.02 1.29
C GLY A 307 10.84 5.50 1.61
N THR A 308 10.69 6.34 0.60
CA THR A 308 10.65 7.80 0.77
C THR A 308 9.23 8.30 1.07
N TRP A 309 8.99 8.80 2.28
CA TRP A 309 7.69 9.28 2.78
C TRP A 309 7.73 10.77 3.18
N PRO A 310 8.14 11.69 2.29
CA PRO A 310 7.98 13.11 2.62
C PRO A 310 6.50 13.47 2.68
N PHE A 311 6.10 14.17 3.75
CA PHE A 311 4.75 14.69 3.97
C PHE A 311 4.70 16.20 3.84
N GLY A 312 3.54 16.74 3.48
CA GLY A 312 3.29 18.17 3.53
C GLY A 312 3.00 18.68 4.95
N LEU A 313 3.02 20.00 5.10
CA LEU A 313 2.66 20.73 6.31
C LEU A 313 1.71 21.89 5.96
N ASP A 314 0.58 22.03 6.65
CA ASP A 314 -0.27 23.21 6.56
C ASP A 314 0.29 24.32 7.46
N LEU A 315 0.90 25.35 6.87
CA LEU A 315 1.50 26.47 7.60
C LEU A 315 0.51 27.26 8.48
N ARG A 316 -0.80 27.19 8.22
CA ARG A 316 -1.82 27.92 8.99
C ARG A 316 -2.06 27.27 10.34
N SER A 317 -1.94 25.95 10.42
CA SER A 317 -2.23 25.14 11.61
C SER A 317 -0.98 24.51 12.22
N GLY A 318 0.10 24.36 11.44
CA GLY A 318 1.27 23.55 11.78
C GLY A 318 1.00 22.04 11.75
N ALA A 319 -0.15 21.60 11.23
CA ALA A 319 -0.49 20.18 11.13
C ALA A 319 0.11 19.56 9.87
N MET A 320 0.50 18.28 9.96
CA MET A 320 0.83 17.48 8.78
C MET A 320 -0.37 17.41 7.82
N THR A 321 -0.11 17.41 6.52
CA THR A 321 -1.12 17.23 5.47
C THR A 321 -0.69 16.14 4.50
N GLY A 322 -1.62 15.23 4.20
CA GLY A 322 -1.46 14.20 3.19
C GLY A 322 -2.46 14.32 2.02
N GLY A 323 -3.47 15.20 2.15
CA GLY A 323 -4.58 15.32 1.20
C GLY A 323 -4.42 16.44 0.18
N SER A 324 -3.22 16.69 -0.34
CA SER A 324 -2.94 17.84 -1.22
C SER A 324 -2.36 17.44 -2.58
N GLY A 325 -2.43 18.37 -3.55
CA GLY A 325 -1.79 18.18 -4.86
C GLY A 325 -0.26 18.17 -4.74
N GLU A 326 0.28 18.94 -3.80
CA GLU A 326 1.70 18.94 -3.43
C GLU A 326 2.12 17.58 -2.89
N GLN A 327 1.30 16.94 -2.05
CA GLN A 327 1.55 15.55 -1.60
C GLN A 327 1.54 14.59 -2.79
N ALA A 328 0.59 14.73 -3.71
CA ALA A 328 0.53 13.87 -4.90
C ALA A 328 1.76 14.03 -5.80
N LEU A 329 2.30 15.25 -5.93
CA LEU A 329 3.56 15.53 -6.62
C LEU A 329 4.79 14.98 -5.88
N LEU A 330 4.84 15.14 -4.55
CA LEU A 330 5.89 14.56 -3.69
C LEU A 330 5.99 13.05 -3.91
N THR A 331 4.86 12.35 -3.79
CA THR A 331 4.78 10.89 -3.99
C THR A 331 5.19 10.48 -5.41
N ALA A 332 4.73 11.20 -6.44
CA ALA A 332 5.09 10.89 -7.83
C ALA A 332 6.58 11.15 -8.14
N GLY A 333 7.17 12.20 -7.56
CA GLY A 333 8.59 12.51 -7.68
C GLY A 333 9.47 11.45 -7.00
N CYS A 334 9.08 11.02 -5.80
CA CYS A 334 9.69 9.88 -5.10
C CYS A 334 9.64 8.59 -5.94
N ALA A 335 8.48 8.24 -6.49
CA ALA A 335 8.32 7.07 -7.36
C ALA A 335 9.24 7.14 -8.61
N GLN A 336 9.46 8.33 -9.15
CA GLN A 336 10.39 8.54 -10.25
C GLN A 336 11.86 8.33 -9.83
N MET A 337 12.25 8.72 -8.61
CA MET A 337 13.57 8.40 -8.06
C MET A 337 13.75 6.90 -7.82
N HIS A 338 12.73 6.18 -7.36
CA HIS A 338 12.79 4.72 -7.20
C HIS A 338 13.13 4.02 -8.52
N ARG A 339 12.45 4.45 -9.60
CA ARG A 339 12.71 3.97 -10.96
C ARG A 339 14.11 4.32 -11.46
N PHE A 340 14.61 5.51 -11.15
CA PHE A 340 15.97 5.92 -11.50
C PHE A 340 17.02 4.94 -10.93
N TYR A 341 16.85 4.53 -9.67
CA TYR A 341 17.72 3.52 -9.04
C TYR A 341 17.39 2.07 -9.44
N ASN A 342 16.26 1.85 -10.13
CA ASN A 342 15.67 0.54 -10.41
C ASN A 342 15.52 -0.30 -9.13
N LEU A 343 15.04 0.35 -8.06
CA LEU A 343 14.77 -0.29 -6.77
C LEU A 343 13.27 -0.34 -6.50
N PRO A 344 12.77 -1.44 -5.91
CA PRO A 344 11.38 -1.50 -5.47
C PRO A 344 11.13 -0.43 -4.43
N GLY A 345 10.13 0.41 -4.68
CA GLY A 345 9.90 1.62 -3.90
C GLY A 345 8.53 1.73 -3.27
N GLY A 346 8.48 2.42 -2.13
CA GLY A 346 7.28 2.69 -1.36
C GLY A 346 7.12 4.17 -1.04
N ALA A 347 5.89 4.67 -1.04
CA ALA A 347 5.56 6.02 -0.56
C ALA A 347 4.07 6.12 -0.18
N ALA A 348 3.73 7.13 0.62
CA ALA A 348 2.35 7.42 0.99
C ALA A 348 1.52 7.95 -0.19
N ALA A 349 0.29 7.48 -0.32
CA ALA A 349 -0.80 8.11 -1.07
C ALA A 349 -2.14 7.73 -0.44
N GLY A 350 -3.26 8.34 -0.84
CA GLY A 350 -4.56 7.91 -0.31
C GLY A 350 -4.85 8.31 1.14
N ILE A 351 -4.03 9.19 1.72
CA ILE A 351 -4.31 9.81 3.03
C ILE A 351 -5.30 10.97 2.82
N ALA A 352 -6.30 11.09 3.70
CA ALA A 352 -7.15 12.27 3.78
C ALA A 352 -6.85 13.09 5.04
N ASP A 353 -6.89 14.42 4.89
CA ASP A 353 -6.92 15.37 6.01
C ASP A 353 -8.35 15.56 6.53
N SER A 354 -9.35 15.11 5.75
CA SER A 354 -10.74 15.01 6.16
C SER A 354 -10.92 14.09 7.37
N LYS A 355 -11.91 14.43 8.21
CA LYS A 355 -12.20 13.75 9.48
C LYS A 355 -13.18 12.58 9.29
N LEU A 356 -13.87 12.54 8.16
CA LEU A 356 -14.96 11.61 7.90
C LEU A 356 -14.90 11.14 6.44
N PRO A 357 -15.59 10.03 6.10
CA PRO A 357 -15.77 9.59 4.71
C PRO A 357 -16.69 10.56 3.95
N ASP A 358 -16.18 11.74 3.60
CA ASP A 358 -16.91 12.78 2.88
C ASP A 358 -16.30 13.10 1.51
N MET A 359 -16.84 14.13 0.83
CA MET A 359 -16.36 14.55 -0.48
C MET A 359 -14.89 15.00 -0.45
N GLN A 360 -14.44 15.61 0.66
CA GLN A 360 -13.04 15.99 0.83
C GLN A 360 -12.17 14.72 0.82
N ALA A 361 -12.49 13.73 1.64
CA ALA A 361 -11.75 12.46 1.63
C ALA A 361 -11.72 11.84 0.22
N GLY A 362 -12.84 11.85 -0.50
CA GLY A 362 -12.93 11.32 -1.86
C GLY A 362 -11.93 11.94 -2.84
N TRP A 363 -11.84 13.28 -2.92
CA TRP A 363 -10.91 13.91 -3.86
C TRP A 363 -9.44 13.78 -3.43
N GLU A 364 -9.16 13.78 -2.11
CA GLU A 364 -7.79 13.81 -1.58
C GLU A 364 -7.12 12.46 -1.84
N GLN A 365 -7.86 11.40 -1.54
CA GLN A 365 -7.41 10.03 -1.76
C GLN A 365 -7.28 9.72 -3.25
N MET A 366 -8.26 10.12 -4.08
CA MET A 366 -8.23 9.83 -5.51
C MET A 366 -7.07 10.56 -6.23
N CYS A 367 -6.83 11.83 -5.90
CA CYS A 367 -5.76 12.62 -6.51
C CYS A 367 -4.39 11.96 -6.36
N SER A 368 -4.02 11.64 -5.12
CA SER A 368 -2.72 11.04 -4.81
C SER A 368 -2.61 9.59 -5.30
N ASN A 369 -3.65 8.77 -5.17
CA ASN A 369 -3.63 7.36 -5.62
C ASN A 369 -3.48 7.23 -7.15
N VAL A 370 -4.13 8.10 -7.94
CA VAL A 370 -3.98 8.11 -9.40
C VAL A 370 -2.56 8.53 -9.78
N MET A 371 -2.03 9.60 -9.18
CA MET A 371 -0.68 10.08 -9.48
C MET A 371 0.40 9.07 -9.09
N ALA A 372 0.27 8.43 -7.92
CA ALA A 372 1.17 7.38 -7.47
C ALA A 372 1.19 6.18 -8.44
N GLY A 373 0.00 5.70 -8.84
CA GLY A 373 -0.10 4.60 -9.79
C GLY A 373 0.45 4.95 -11.17
N LEU A 374 0.10 6.12 -11.72
CA LEU A 374 0.62 6.56 -13.02
C LEU A 374 2.13 6.78 -13.01
N ALA A 375 2.71 7.20 -11.87
CA ALA A 375 4.15 7.35 -11.69
C ALA A 375 4.91 6.01 -11.56
N GLY A 376 4.18 4.90 -11.36
CA GLY A 376 4.75 3.56 -11.27
C GLY A 376 5.29 3.23 -9.88
N LEU A 377 4.71 3.79 -8.82
CA LEU A 377 5.08 3.46 -7.44
C LEU A 377 4.74 1.99 -7.13
N ASN A 378 5.73 1.18 -6.72
CA ASN A 378 5.50 -0.26 -6.54
C ASN A 378 4.55 -0.55 -5.39
N MET A 379 4.74 0.11 -4.25
CA MET A 379 3.88 -0.01 -3.09
C MET A 379 3.31 1.35 -2.72
N VAL A 380 2.01 1.49 -2.95
CA VAL A 380 1.21 2.67 -2.59
C VAL A 380 0.61 2.41 -1.22
N TYR A 381 1.15 3.07 -0.21
CA TYR A 381 0.74 2.92 1.18
C TYR A 381 -0.30 3.95 1.56
N GLU A 382 -1.06 3.66 2.63
CA GLU A 382 -2.20 4.47 3.10
C GLU A 382 -3.33 4.63 2.07
N ALA A 383 -3.32 3.80 1.01
CA ALA A 383 -4.13 3.97 -0.19
C ALA A 383 -5.65 4.01 0.06
N ALA A 384 -6.10 3.45 1.18
CA ALA A 384 -7.49 3.44 1.62
C ALA A 384 -7.62 3.45 3.15
N GLY A 385 -8.68 4.08 3.64
CA GLY A 385 -9.10 4.03 5.04
C GLY A 385 -8.48 5.09 5.96
N MET A 386 -7.47 5.84 5.52
CA MET A 386 -6.72 6.76 6.40
C MET A 386 -7.26 8.20 6.39
N HIS A 387 -7.50 8.75 7.58
CA HIS A 387 -8.15 10.04 7.83
C HIS A 387 -7.40 10.90 8.84
N ALA A 388 -7.78 12.17 8.92
CA ALA A 388 -7.24 13.16 9.82
C ALA A 388 -5.70 13.15 9.86
N SER A 389 -5.09 13.07 8.67
CA SER A 389 -3.64 13.17 8.52
C SER A 389 -2.91 12.12 9.38
N LEU A 390 -3.26 10.84 9.19
CA LEU A 390 -2.78 9.66 9.93
C LEU A 390 -3.33 9.45 11.35
N LEU A 391 -4.21 10.32 11.86
CA LEU A 391 -4.72 10.18 13.22
C LEU A 391 -5.94 9.26 13.36
N GLY A 392 -6.60 8.88 12.25
CA GLY A 392 -7.78 8.01 12.30
C GLY A 392 -7.86 7.04 11.13
N PHE A 393 -8.32 5.83 11.41
CA PHE A 393 -8.65 4.86 10.37
C PHE A 393 -10.16 4.59 10.33
N CYS A 394 -10.74 4.48 9.14
CA CYS A 394 -12.17 4.26 8.93
C CYS A 394 -12.39 2.98 8.13
N HIS A 395 -13.08 1.99 8.71
CA HIS A 395 -13.40 0.74 8.02
C HIS A 395 -14.34 0.96 6.83
N GLU A 396 -15.29 1.90 6.93
CA GLU A 396 -16.16 2.26 5.81
C GLU A 396 -15.35 2.88 4.66
N SER A 397 -14.39 3.76 4.95
CA SER A 397 -13.49 4.31 3.93
C SER A 397 -12.54 3.26 3.35
N LEU A 398 -12.15 2.24 4.12
CA LEU A 398 -11.40 1.11 3.60
C LEU A 398 -12.21 0.38 2.51
N ILE A 399 -13.50 0.14 2.76
CA ILE A 399 -14.42 -0.51 1.81
C ILE A 399 -14.68 0.38 0.60
N LEU A 400 -14.96 1.67 0.80
CA LEU A 400 -15.16 2.62 -0.29
C LEU A 400 -13.87 2.82 -1.11
N GLY A 401 -12.72 2.68 -0.46
CA GLY A 401 -11.40 2.68 -1.08
C GLY A 401 -11.24 1.61 -2.14
N ASP A 402 -11.90 0.45 -2.03
CA ASP A 402 -11.83 -0.60 -3.06
C ASP A 402 -12.38 -0.12 -4.41
N ASP A 403 -13.50 0.61 -4.41
CA ASP A 403 -14.07 1.21 -5.62
C ASP A 403 -13.15 2.31 -6.18
N LEU A 404 -12.63 3.17 -5.29
CA LEU A 404 -11.73 4.27 -5.65
C LEU A 404 -10.44 3.75 -6.29
N LEU A 405 -9.79 2.78 -5.66
CA LEU A 405 -8.57 2.14 -6.15
C LEU A 405 -8.81 1.35 -7.44
N GLY A 406 -10.00 0.78 -7.61
CA GLY A 406 -10.40 0.19 -8.89
C GLY A 406 -10.41 1.21 -10.04
N GLN A 407 -10.89 2.43 -9.79
CA GLN A 407 -10.82 3.51 -10.79
C GLN A 407 -9.38 4.02 -10.99
N ALA A 408 -8.58 4.12 -9.92
CA ALA A 408 -7.18 4.51 -10.02
C ALA A 408 -6.37 3.53 -10.89
N MET A 409 -6.50 2.22 -10.64
CA MET A 409 -5.88 1.19 -11.48
C MET A 409 -6.37 1.20 -12.92
N ARG A 410 -7.65 1.55 -13.15
CA ARG A 410 -8.15 1.72 -14.52
C ARG A 410 -7.43 2.85 -15.25
N CYS A 411 -7.06 3.91 -14.55
CA CYS A 411 -6.23 4.98 -15.12
C CYS A 411 -4.82 4.47 -15.44
N VAL A 412 -4.21 3.66 -14.56
CA VAL A 412 -2.89 3.05 -14.78
C VAL A 412 -2.84 2.20 -16.06
N ARG A 413 -3.90 1.44 -16.34
CA ARG A 413 -4.02 0.65 -17.58
C ARG A 413 -3.84 1.47 -18.86
N GLY A 414 -4.30 2.72 -18.85
CA GLY A 414 -4.29 3.60 -20.01
C GLY A 414 -5.30 3.19 -21.08
N ILE A 415 -4.96 3.45 -22.36
CA ILE A 415 -5.82 3.20 -23.51
C ILE A 415 -5.09 2.26 -24.47
N GLU A 416 -5.68 1.12 -24.79
CA GLU A 416 -5.22 0.25 -25.86
C GLU A 416 -5.64 0.80 -27.23
N VAL A 417 -4.67 1.00 -28.13
CA VAL A 417 -4.92 1.47 -29.50
C VAL A 417 -4.53 0.36 -30.48
N THR A 418 -5.54 -0.30 -31.03
CA THR A 418 -5.41 -1.35 -32.06
C THR A 418 -6.50 -1.15 -33.10
N ASP A 419 -6.42 -1.83 -34.24
CA ASP A 419 -7.47 -1.80 -35.25
C ASP A 419 -8.84 -2.21 -34.67
N GLU A 420 -8.82 -3.17 -33.74
CA GLU A 420 -10.02 -3.60 -33.03
C GLU A 420 -10.57 -2.51 -32.12
N THR A 421 -9.74 -1.88 -31.28
CA THR A 421 -10.21 -0.86 -30.31
C THR A 421 -10.62 0.45 -30.99
N MET A 422 -10.05 0.77 -32.15
CA MET A 422 -10.47 1.89 -32.99
C MET A 422 -11.81 1.62 -33.71
N ALA A 423 -12.19 0.35 -33.88
CA ALA A 423 -13.52 -0.10 -34.27
C ALA A 423 -14.12 0.56 -35.55
N LEU A 424 -13.29 0.95 -36.53
CA LEU A 424 -13.75 1.67 -37.74
C LEU A 424 -14.78 0.86 -38.57
N ASP A 425 -14.63 -0.46 -38.63
CA ASP A 425 -15.58 -1.32 -39.34
C ASP A 425 -16.94 -1.39 -38.64
N GLN A 426 -16.92 -1.39 -37.30
CA GLN A 426 -18.14 -1.28 -36.51
C GLN A 426 -18.81 0.08 -36.71
N MET A 427 -18.04 1.18 -36.72
CA MET A 427 -18.54 2.51 -37.00
C MET A 427 -19.22 2.56 -38.38
N ARG A 428 -18.57 2.01 -39.41
CA ARG A 428 -19.14 1.94 -40.76
C ARG A 428 -20.45 1.15 -40.77
N THR A 429 -20.47 -0.02 -40.12
CA THR A 429 -21.66 -0.88 -40.05
C THR A 429 -22.83 -0.18 -39.36
N VAL A 430 -22.59 0.46 -38.22
CA VAL A 430 -23.64 1.13 -37.45
C VAL A 430 -24.14 2.40 -38.14
N CYS A 431 -23.25 3.19 -38.75
CA CYS A 431 -23.58 4.49 -39.33
C CYS A 431 -24.12 4.42 -40.76
N MET A 432 -23.65 3.48 -41.60
CA MET A 432 -23.98 3.40 -43.03
C MET A 432 -25.09 2.39 -43.36
N GLY A 433 -25.83 1.91 -42.35
CA GLY A 433 -26.90 0.93 -42.55
C GLY A 433 -27.41 0.24 -41.28
N GLY A 434 -26.86 0.57 -40.11
CA GLY A 434 -27.24 -0.01 -38.83
C GLY A 434 -28.26 0.81 -38.03
N PRO A 435 -28.51 0.44 -36.77
CA PRO A 435 -29.55 1.03 -35.92
C PRO A 435 -29.21 2.44 -35.39
N GLY A 436 -28.08 3.03 -35.80
CA GLY A 436 -27.62 4.35 -35.33
C GLY A 436 -27.09 4.37 -33.88
N HIS A 437 -26.90 3.20 -33.24
CA HIS A 437 -26.33 3.08 -31.90
C HIS A 437 -25.55 1.77 -31.71
N TYR A 438 -24.64 1.72 -30.73
CA TYR A 438 -23.73 0.58 -30.52
C TYR A 438 -24.18 -0.44 -29.45
N LEU A 439 -25.26 -0.16 -28.71
CA LEU A 439 -25.69 -0.95 -27.53
C LEU A 439 -25.89 -2.46 -27.78
N GLY A 440 -26.37 -2.82 -28.98
CA GLY A 440 -26.67 -4.21 -29.34
C GLY A 440 -25.55 -4.94 -30.06
N THR A 441 -24.41 -4.30 -30.29
CA THR A 441 -23.32 -4.88 -31.07
C THR A 441 -22.54 -5.89 -30.22
N GLU A 442 -22.02 -6.94 -30.87
CA GLU A 442 -21.22 -7.97 -30.20
C GLU A 442 -19.99 -7.38 -29.51
N GLN A 443 -19.29 -6.47 -30.19
CA GLN A 443 -18.11 -5.81 -29.63
C GLN A 443 -18.44 -4.99 -28.38
N THR A 444 -19.53 -4.21 -28.35
CA THR A 444 -19.96 -3.51 -27.12
C THR A 444 -20.21 -4.50 -26.00
N LEU A 445 -20.96 -5.56 -26.26
CA LEU A 445 -21.31 -6.55 -25.25
C LEU A 445 -20.10 -7.33 -24.73
N GLY A 446 -19.11 -7.63 -25.57
CA GLY A 446 -17.89 -8.34 -25.18
C GLY A 446 -16.86 -7.46 -24.49
N ARG A 447 -16.73 -6.20 -24.92
CA ARG A 447 -15.72 -5.28 -24.37
C ARG A 447 -16.15 -4.57 -23.10
N MET A 448 -17.45 -4.40 -22.85
CA MET A 448 -17.92 -3.72 -21.64
C MET A 448 -17.34 -4.33 -20.36
N GLU A 449 -17.30 -5.66 -20.27
CA GLU A 449 -16.79 -6.37 -19.09
C GLU A 449 -15.26 -6.33 -18.99
N ALA A 450 -14.56 -6.35 -20.13
CA ALA A 450 -13.10 -6.32 -20.17
C ALA A 450 -12.50 -4.90 -20.04
N ASP A 451 -13.20 -3.86 -20.49
CA ASP A 451 -12.65 -2.49 -20.56
C ASP A 451 -13.08 -1.58 -19.41
N HIS A 452 -14.18 -1.89 -18.71
CA HIS A 452 -14.75 -1.00 -17.70
C HIS A 452 -14.62 -1.56 -16.29
N VAL A 453 -14.32 -0.68 -15.33
CA VAL A 453 -14.44 -1.00 -13.91
C VAL A 453 -15.81 -0.54 -13.42
N TYR A 454 -16.59 -1.50 -12.94
CA TYR A 454 -17.88 -1.27 -12.33
C TYR A 454 -17.71 -1.15 -10.81
N PRO A 455 -18.13 -0.03 -10.20
CA PRO A 455 -18.07 0.12 -8.76
C PRO A 455 -19.05 -0.87 -8.09
N ALA A 456 -18.64 -1.44 -6.96
CA ALA A 456 -19.46 -2.29 -6.11
C ALA A 456 -20.50 -1.46 -5.33
N LEU A 457 -20.14 -0.26 -4.87
CA LEU A 457 -21.00 0.60 -4.05
C LEU A 457 -21.43 1.89 -4.76
N GLY A 458 -20.57 2.44 -5.62
CA GLY A 458 -20.86 3.66 -6.39
C GLY A 458 -22.15 3.56 -7.22
N ASP A 459 -23.02 4.56 -7.08
CA ASP A 459 -24.33 4.56 -7.74
C ASP A 459 -24.26 5.27 -9.12
N ARG A 460 -24.63 4.55 -10.18
CA ARG A 460 -24.72 5.05 -11.57
C ARG A 460 -26.16 5.06 -12.09
N SER A 461 -27.15 4.88 -11.23
CA SER A 461 -28.56 4.82 -11.61
C SER A 461 -29.10 6.20 -11.98
N SER A 462 -30.16 6.22 -12.80
CA SER A 462 -30.87 7.48 -13.09
C SER A 462 -31.53 8.03 -11.81
N PRO A 463 -31.80 9.34 -11.70
CA PRO A 463 -32.46 9.90 -10.52
C PRO A 463 -33.79 9.22 -10.15
N LYS A 464 -34.57 8.83 -11.18
CA LYS A 464 -35.83 8.09 -10.99
C LYS A 464 -35.58 6.71 -10.39
N GLU A 465 -34.62 5.96 -10.94
CA GLU A 465 -34.27 4.63 -10.43
C GLU A 465 -33.66 4.68 -9.02
N TRP A 466 -32.85 5.70 -8.72
CA TRP A 466 -32.32 5.96 -7.38
C TRP A 466 -33.44 6.21 -6.37
N GLU A 467 -34.47 6.99 -6.75
CA GLU A 467 -35.66 7.20 -5.92
C GLU A 467 -36.47 5.91 -5.75
N GLU A 468 -36.69 5.14 -6.82
CA GLU A 468 -37.37 3.83 -6.78
C GLU A 468 -36.62 2.81 -5.90
N LYS A 469 -35.29 2.92 -5.81
CA LYS A 469 -34.43 2.12 -4.91
C LYS A 469 -34.41 2.63 -3.46
N GLY A 470 -35.21 3.64 -3.13
CA GLY A 470 -35.31 4.17 -1.78
C GLY A 470 -34.17 5.12 -1.40
N LYS A 471 -33.57 5.82 -2.38
CA LYS A 471 -32.55 6.85 -2.15
C LYS A 471 -31.34 6.33 -1.37
N PRO A 472 -30.69 5.24 -1.85
CA PRO A 472 -29.61 4.61 -1.11
C PRO A 472 -28.48 5.59 -0.78
N ASP A 473 -28.01 5.53 0.47
CA ASP A 473 -26.86 6.28 0.97
C ASP A 473 -25.56 5.47 0.87
N LEU A 474 -24.48 6.13 0.46
CA LEU A 474 -23.20 5.48 0.19
C LEU A 474 -22.52 4.96 1.47
N ILE A 475 -22.54 5.76 2.54
CA ILE A 475 -21.88 5.41 3.81
C ILE A 475 -22.68 4.31 4.52
N ALA A 476 -24.01 4.41 4.50
CA ALA A 476 -24.88 3.35 5.03
C ALA A 476 -24.65 2.01 4.31
N LYS A 477 -24.48 2.01 2.98
CA LYS A 477 -24.11 0.82 2.20
C LYS A 477 -22.74 0.27 2.59
N ALA A 478 -21.74 1.12 2.76
CA ALA A 478 -20.39 0.69 3.18
C ALA A 478 -20.41 0.03 4.57
N ARG A 479 -21.16 0.60 5.51
CA ARG A 479 -21.38 0.01 6.84
C ARG A 479 -22.12 -1.33 6.78
N ALA A 480 -23.18 -1.43 5.98
CA ALA A 480 -23.88 -2.71 5.79
C ALA A 480 -22.93 -3.77 5.19
N ARG A 481 -22.06 -3.37 4.26
CA ARG A 481 -21.04 -4.27 3.69
C ARG A 481 -19.99 -4.67 4.74
N LYS A 482 -19.57 -3.75 5.60
CA LYS A 482 -18.69 -4.04 6.75
C LYS A 482 -19.30 -5.13 7.62
N GLU A 483 -20.55 -4.94 8.06
CA GLU A 483 -21.27 -5.90 8.89
C GLU A 483 -21.41 -7.27 8.22
N GLU A 484 -21.71 -7.29 6.91
CA GLU A 484 -21.80 -8.54 6.13
C GLU A 484 -20.46 -9.32 6.13
N ILE A 485 -19.35 -8.63 5.87
CA ILE A 485 -18.01 -9.23 5.87
C ILE A 485 -17.68 -9.76 7.28
N LEU A 486 -17.92 -8.93 8.31
CA LEU A 486 -17.54 -9.25 9.68
C LEU A 486 -18.46 -10.29 10.34
N ALA A 487 -19.65 -10.55 9.79
CA ALA A 487 -20.52 -11.66 10.21
C ALA A 487 -20.02 -13.04 9.78
N GLN A 488 -19.14 -13.12 8.76
CA GLN A 488 -18.59 -14.38 8.28
C GLN A 488 -17.26 -14.71 8.96
N ARG A 489 -17.01 -15.98 9.29
CA ARG A 489 -15.70 -16.39 9.85
C ARG A 489 -14.58 -16.08 8.84
N SER A 490 -13.46 -15.54 9.33
CA SER A 490 -12.28 -15.26 8.51
C SER A 490 -11.83 -16.52 7.74
N ALA A 491 -11.58 -16.36 6.43
CA ALA A 491 -10.98 -17.41 5.61
C ALA A 491 -9.49 -17.60 5.95
N ALA A 492 -8.83 -16.53 6.39
CA ALA A 492 -7.44 -16.52 6.81
C ALA A 492 -7.18 -17.11 8.20
N ARG A 493 -8.23 -17.44 8.96
CA ARG A 493 -8.10 -17.97 10.34
C ARG A 493 -7.15 -19.17 10.37
N PHE A 494 -6.45 -19.32 11.49
CA PHE A 494 -5.59 -20.48 11.68
C PHE A 494 -6.40 -21.77 11.84
N ASP A 495 -5.74 -22.88 11.55
CA ASP A 495 -6.24 -24.18 12.00
C ASP A 495 -6.40 -24.19 13.53
N PRO A 496 -7.46 -24.80 14.10
CA PRO A 496 -7.70 -24.79 15.54
C PRO A 496 -6.54 -25.32 16.39
N GLU A 497 -5.76 -26.28 15.89
CA GLU A 497 -4.59 -26.80 16.61
C GLU A 497 -3.44 -25.77 16.63
N LEU A 498 -3.19 -25.12 15.49
CA LEU A 498 -2.20 -24.03 15.43
C LEU A 498 -2.62 -22.87 16.35
N ASP A 499 -3.89 -22.48 16.31
CA ASP A 499 -4.42 -21.40 17.14
C ASP A 499 -4.22 -21.69 18.64
N ALA A 500 -4.62 -22.89 19.08
CA ALA A 500 -4.46 -23.31 20.47
C ALA A 500 -3.00 -23.30 20.92
N ARG A 501 -2.06 -23.74 20.07
CA ARG A 501 -0.62 -23.71 20.38
C ARG A 501 -0.08 -22.29 20.53
N ILE A 502 -0.48 -21.36 19.63
CA ILE A 502 -0.07 -19.96 19.72
C ILE A 502 -0.61 -19.33 21.01
N ARG A 503 -1.90 -19.51 21.31
CA ARG A 503 -2.54 -18.97 22.51
C ARG A 503 -2.01 -19.59 23.81
N ALA A 504 -1.49 -20.81 23.78
CA ALA A 504 -0.81 -21.42 24.92
C ALA A 504 0.61 -20.85 25.13
N ARG A 505 1.27 -20.41 24.06
CA ARG A 505 2.63 -19.88 24.08
C ARG A 505 2.72 -18.38 24.36
N PHE A 506 1.71 -17.61 23.93
CA PHE A 506 1.69 -16.15 24.00
C PHE A 506 0.36 -15.64 24.56
N THR A 507 0.40 -14.52 25.28
CA THR A 507 -0.82 -13.82 25.72
C THR A 507 -1.54 -13.21 24.51
N ILE A 508 -2.61 -13.85 24.05
CA ILE A 508 -3.43 -13.33 22.94
C ILE A 508 -4.70 -12.68 23.48
N HIS A 509 -4.83 -11.38 23.25
CA HIS A 509 -5.96 -10.53 23.65
C HIS A 509 -7.12 -10.57 22.67
N LEU A 510 -6.88 -10.95 21.41
CA LEU A 510 -7.98 -11.14 20.45
C LEU A 510 -8.89 -12.30 20.92
N PRO A 511 -10.21 -12.09 21.05
CA PRO A 511 -11.14 -13.15 21.44
C PRO A 511 -11.05 -14.38 20.51
N ALA A 512 -11.35 -15.56 21.05
CA ALA A 512 -11.33 -16.83 20.33
C ALA A 512 -12.53 -17.03 19.40
#